data_AF-A0A945XUR5-F1
#
_entry.id   AF-A0A945XUR5-F1
#
_cell.length_a   1.000
_cell.length_b   1.000
_cell.length_c   1.000
_cell.angle_alpha   90.00
_cell.angle_beta   90.00
_cell.angle_gamma   90.00
#
_symmetry.space_group_name_H-M   'P 1'
#
loop_
_entity.id
_entity.type
_entity.pdbx_description
1 polymer ?
#
loop_
_entity_poly.entity_id
_entity_poly.type
_entity_poly.pdbx_seq_one_letter_code
_entity_poly.pdbx_strand_id
1 'polypeptide(L)'
;MKTFLWSRVAAQSGRTILIALLLVAAGKLAGCAKPEPCACEVPRACCRGLVPQCAACEEGLTLDAWLEKTCPDGETDAHYGGWDEEAQKPIWVCDQGTRQKIQISE
;
A
#
# COMPACT_ATOMS: atom_id res chain seq x y z
N MET A 1 47.24 -31.27 26.20
CA MET A 1 45.80 -31.11 26.51
C MET A 1 45.44 -29.62 26.55
N LYS A 2 45.20 -28.95 25.42
CA LYS A 2 44.77 -27.53 25.39
C LYS A 2 43.98 -27.14 24.14
N THR A 3 43.95 -28.00 23.12
CA THR A 3 43.30 -27.75 21.83
C THR A 3 41.80 -28.06 21.80
N PHE A 4 41.28 -28.84 22.75
CA PHE A 4 39.86 -29.25 22.74
C PHE A 4 38.89 -28.31 23.48
N LEU A 5 39.39 -27.31 24.24
CA LEU A 5 38.51 -26.37 24.95
C LEU A 5 38.07 -25.17 24.10
N TRP A 6 38.82 -24.82 23.05
CA TRP A 6 38.47 -23.69 22.18
C TRP A 6 37.48 -24.04 21.07
N SER A 7 37.37 -25.32 20.68
CA SER A 7 36.42 -25.75 19.66
C SER A 7 34.96 -25.72 20.14
N ARG A 8 34.70 -25.86 21.45
CA ARG A 8 33.33 -25.78 22.00
C ARG A 8 32.82 -24.35 22.15
N VAL A 9 33.71 -23.37 22.34
CA VAL A 9 33.34 -21.96 22.53
C VAL A 9 32.98 -21.27 21.20
N ALA A 10 33.68 -21.61 20.11
CA ALA A 10 33.38 -21.08 18.78
C ALA A 10 32.06 -21.62 18.20
N ALA A 11 31.70 -22.88 18.48
CA ALA A 11 30.45 -23.48 18.00
C ALA A 11 29.21 -22.98 18.76
N GLN A 12 29.36 -22.58 20.03
CA GLN A 12 28.24 -22.15 20.87
C GLN A 12 27.83 -20.69 20.64
N SER A 13 28.77 -19.84 20.23
CA SER A 13 28.57 -18.42 19.93
C SER A 13 27.88 -18.18 18.58
N GLY A 14 28.17 -18.98 17.55
CA GLY A 14 27.52 -18.87 16.24
C GLY A 14 26.02 -19.16 16.28
N ARG A 15 25.61 -20.16 17.08
CA ARG A 15 24.19 -20.57 17.20
C ARG A 15 23.34 -19.52 17.93
N THR A 16 23.90 -18.83 18.92
CA THR A 16 23.19 -17.76 19.64
C THR A 16 23.01 -16.51 18.77
N ILE A 17 24.03 -16.15 17.99
CA ILE A 17 23.97 -15.02 17.05
C ILE A 17 22.94 -15.28 15.94
N LEU A 18 22.88 -16.50 15.39
CA LEU A 18 21.90 -16.87 14.37
C LEU A 18 20.45 -16.85 14.91
N ILE A 19 20.23 -17.33 16.14
CA ILE A 19 18.91 -17.27 16.79
C ILE A 19 18.51 -15.82 17.07
N ALA A 20 19.43 -14.98 17.53
CA ALA A 20 19.16 -13.56 17.74
C ALA A 20 18.79 -12.84 16.43
N LEU A 21 19.49 -13.13 15.33
CA LEU A 21 19.17 -12.58 14.01
C LEU A 21 17.79 -13.04 13.49
N LEU A 22 17.43 -14.31 13.68
CA LEU A 22 16.12 -14.84 13.27
C LEU A 22 14.97 -14.21 14.07
N LEU A 23 15.15 -13.97 15.38
CA LEU A 23 14.14 -13.31 16.22
C LEU A 23 13.93 -11.83 15.82
N VAL A 24 14.99 -11.12 15.41
CA VAL A 24 14.89 -9.74 14.92
C VAL A 24 14.16 -9.68 13.57
N ALA A 25 14.38 -10.65 12.68
CA ALA A 25 13.68 -10.71 11.39
C ALA A 25 12.16 -10.95 11.57
N ALA A 26 11.76 -11.80 12.53
CA ALA A 26 10.34 -12.04 12.82
C ALA A 26 9.61 -10.79 13.37
N GLY A 27 10.31 -9.93 14.13
CA GLY A 27 9.73 -8.70 14.69
C GLY A 27 9.45 -7.60 13.66
N LYS A 28 9.97 -7.71 12.43
CA LYS A 28 9.72 -6.77 11.33
C LYS A 28 8.49 -7.11 10.50
N LEU A 29 7.82 -8.23 10.80
CA LEU A 29 6.53 -8.61 10.20
C LEU A 29 5.33 -8.05 10.98
N ALA A 30 5.53 -6.99 11.76
CA ALA A 30 4.42 -6.22 12.34
C ALA A 30 3.56 -5.72 11.16
N GLY A 31 2.36 -6.27 11.05
CA GLY A 31 1.47 -6.09 9.91
C GLY A 31 1.11 -4.64 9.62
N CYS A 32 0.45 -4.45 8.48
CA CYS A 32 0.07 -3.15 7.96
C CYS A 32 -0.59 -2.25 9.02
N ALA A 33 -0.14 -1.00 9.09
CA ALA A 33 -0.72 0.01 9.95
C ALA A 33 -2.23 0.14 9.69
N LYS A 34 -2.99 0.41 10.76
CA LYS A 34 -4.42 0.69 10.63
C LYS A 34 -4.57 1.96 9.78
N PRO A 35 -5.36 1.94 8.69
CA PRO A 35 -5.52 3.11 7.84
C PRO A 35 -6.18 4.24 8.65
N GLU A 36 -5.65 5.45 8.51
CA GLU A 36 -6.30 6.63 9.04
C GLU A 36 -7.65 6.83 8.33
N PRO A 37 -8.70 7.26 9.04
CA PRO A 37 -9.98 7.56 8.41
C PRO A 37 -9.78 8.73 7.44
N CYS A 38 -10.06 8.50 6.17
CA CYS A 38 -10.10 9.57 5.18
C CYS A 38 -11.28 10.51 5.47
N ALA A 39 -11.04 11.82 5.41
CA ALA A 39 -12.01 12.86 5.78
C ALA A 39 -13.06 13.11 4.68
N CYS A 40 -13.55 12.04 4.08
CA CYS A 40 -14.48 12.07 2.96
C CYS A 40 -15.61 11.07 3.26
N GLU A 41 -16.84 11.46 2.90
CA GLU A 41 -18.08 10.72 3.18
C GLU A 41 -18.22 9.52 2.24
N VAL A 42 -17.19 8.66 2.19
CA VAL A 42 -17.09 7.57 1.23
C VAL A 42 -17.09 6.24 1.99
N PRO A 43 -17.84 5.23 1.52
CA PRO A 43 -17.95 3.94 2.21
C PRO A 43 -16.59 3.27 2.40
N ARG A 44 -16.48 2.41 3.43
CA ARG A 44 -15.25 1.68 3.82
C ARG A 44 -14.50 0.97 2.69
N ALA A 45 -15.12 0.79 1.53
CA ALA A 45 -14.53 0.25 0.32
C ALA A 45 -13.32 1.06 -0.19
N CYS A 46 -13.20 2.35 0.15
CA CYS A 46 -12.11 3.16 -0.39
C CYS A 46 -10.73 2.92 0.17
N CYS A 47 -10.59 2.33 1.35
CA CYS A 47 -9.28 2.06 1.94
C CYS A 47 -8.42 1.04 1.15
N ARG A 48 -8.94 0.45 0.06
CA ARG A 48 -8.22 -0.50 -0.81
C ARG A 48 -8.60 -0.42 -2.29
N GLY A 49 -9.47 0.52 -2.66
CA GLY A 49 -10.02 0.58 -4.02
C GLY A 49 -9.12 1.39 -4.94
N LEU A 50 -8.50 0.75 -5.93
CA LEU A 50 -7.85 1.45 -7.05
C LEU A 50 -8.92 1.97 -8.03
N VAL A 51 -9.82 2.82 -7.52
CA VAL A 51 -10.93 3.44 -8.27
C VAL A 51 -10.93 4.95 -8.05
N PRO A 52 -11.40 5.76 -9.01
CA PRO A 52 -11.34 7.23 -8.95
C PRO A 52 -11.95 7.87 -7.71
N GLN A 53 -13.09 7.36 -7.22
CA GLN A 53 -13.72 7.91 -6.00
C GLN A 53 -12.77 7.86 -4.80
N CYS A 54 -11.96 6.81 -4.73
CA CYS A 54 -11.06 6.59 -3.61
C CYS A 54 -9.79 7.40 -3.75
N ALA A 55 -9.23 7.49 -4.97
CA ALA A 55 -8.13 8.38 -5.27
C ALA A 55 -8.48 9.85 -4.98
N ALA A 56 -9.66 10.30 -5.42
CA ALA A 56 -10.16 11.64 -5.11
C ALA A 56 -10.28 11.87 -3.59
N CYS A 57 -10.84 10.91 -2.87
CA CYS A 57 -11.00 10.95 -1.42
C CYS A 57 -9.66 10.99 -0.67
N GLU A 58 -8.67 10.19 -1.07
CA GLU A 58 -7.30 10.22 -0.50
C GLU A 58 -6.61 11.57 -0.72
N GLU A 59 -6.91 12.25 -1.82
CA GLU A 59 -6.42 13.60 -2.13
C GLU A 59 -7.26 14.72 -1.51
N GLY A 60 -8.37 14.40 -0.84
CA GLY A 60 -9.30 15.39 -0.27
C GLY A 60 -10.05 16.20 -1.33
N LEU A 61 -10.21 15.65 -2.54
CA LEU A 61 -10.90 16.27 -3.67
C LEU A 61 -12.27 15.63 -3.91
N THR A 62 -13.17 16.36 -4.56
CA THR A 62 -14.34 15.75 -5.19
C THR A 62 -13.90 14.93 -6.40
N LEU A 63 -14.72 13.96 -6.82
CA LEU A 63 -14.42 13.14 -8.00
C LEU A 63 -14.17 14.00 -9.25
N ASP A 64 -15.02 15.00 -9.49
CA ASP A 64 -14.94 15.85 -10.68
C ASP A 64 -13.65 16.70 -10.68
N ALA A 65 -13.29 17.29 -9.54
CA ALA A 65 -12.04 18.04 -9.41
C ALA A 65 -10.81 17.15 -9.55
N TRP A 66 -10.89 15.90 -9.08
CA TRP A 66 -9.84 14.92 -9.26
C TRP A 66 -9.70 14.48 -10.73
N LEU A 67 -10.82 14.30 -11.45
CA LEU A 67 -10.82 13.99 -12.89
C LEU A 67 -10.26 15.17 -13.70
N GLU A 68 -10.65 16.41 -13.44
CA GLU A 68 -10.10 17.59 -14.14
C GLU A 68 -8.57 17.69 -13.97
N LYS A 69 -8.06 17.33 -12.80
CA LYS A 69 -6.62 17.28 -12.51
C LYS A 69 -5.91 16.10 -13.18
N THR A 70 -6.53 14.92 -13.19
CA THR A 70 -5.89 13.65 -13.59
C THR A 70 -6.07 13.34 -15.08
N CYS A 71 -7.19 13.79 -15.65
CA CYS A 71 -7.65 13.59 -17.02
C CYS A 71 -8.01 14.95 -17.64
N PRO A 72 -7.01 15.72 -18.10
CA PRO A 72 -7.18 17.12 -18.50
C PRO A 72 -7.89 17.30 -19.85
N ASP A 73 -8.09 16.23 -20.62
CA ASP A 73 -8.67 16.28 -21.96
C ASP A 73 -10.22 16.22 -21.95
N GLY A 74 -10.83 16.32 -20.76
CA GLY A 74 -12.28 16.41 -20.56
C GLY A 74 -12.96 15.05 -20.41
N GLU A 75 -12.21 14.02 -20.03
CA GLU A 75 -12.77 12.71 -19.68
C GLU A 75 -13.64 12.75 -18.43
N THR A 76 -14.66 11.90 -18.44
CA THR A 76 -15.67 11.82 -17.38
C THR A 76 -15.47 10.59 -16.49
N ASP A 77 -14.48 9.76 -16.80
CA ASP A 77 -14.11 8.60 -16.01
C ASP A 77 -12.60 8.29 -16.12
N ALA A 78 -12.10 7.49 -15.20
CA ALA A 78 -10.79 6.88 -15.25
C ALA A 78 -10.82 5.49 -14.61
N HIS A 79 -9.91 4.62 -15.02
CA HIS A 79 -9.67 3.34 -14.37
C HIS A 79 -8.18 3.11 -14.12
N TYR A 80 -7.88 2.23 -13.17
CA TYR A 80 -6.50 1.89 -12.85
C TYR A 80 -5.84 1.16 -14.03
N GLY A 81 -4.81 1.77 -14.59
CA GLY A 81 -4.03 1.25 -15.72
C GLY A 81 -2.77 0.49 -15.34
N GLY A 82 -2.38 0.52 -14.05
CA GLY A 82 -1.15 -0.12 -13.59
C GLY A 82 -0.39 0.74 -12.57
N TRP A 83 0.81 0.28 -12.23
CA TRP A 83 1.69 0.95 -11.28
C TRP A 83 2.95 1.42 -12.00
N ASP A 84 3.31 2.69 -11.77
CA ASP A 84 4.60 3.22 -12.18
C ASP A 84 5.62 2.99 -11.04
N GLU A 85 6.57 2.10 -11.28
CA GLU A 85 7.60 1.73 -10.29
C GLU A 85 8.59 2.88 -10.01
N GLU A 86 8.85 3.76 -10.97
CA GLU A 86 9.81 4.84 -10.80
C GLU A 86 9.20 6.00 -10.02
N ALA A 87 7.98 6.38 -10.39
CA ALA A 87 7.21 7.43 -9.75
C ALA A 87 6.55 6.98 -8.44
N GLN A 88 6.50 5.67 -8.18
CA GLN A 88 5.80 5.04 -7.05
C GLN A 88 4.35 5.54 -6.95
N LYS A 89 3.64 5.54 -8.09
CA LYS A 89 2.28 6.08 -8.23
C LYS A 89 1.41 5.21 -9.14
N PRO A 90 0.08 5.21 -8.93
CA PRO A 90 -0.84 4.56 -9.84
C PRO A 90 -0.89 5.32 -11.18
N ILE A 91 -0.94 4.56 -12.27
CA ILE A 91 -1.22 5.06 -13.61
C ILE A 91 -2.74 5.00 -13.80
N TRP A 92 -3.33 6.11 -14.23
CA TRP A 92 -4.77 6.20 -14.54
C TRP A 92 -4.97 6.28 -16.05
N VAL A 93 -5.88 5.45 -16.56
CA VAL A 93 -6.32 5.51 -17.95
C VAL A 93 -7.66 6.25 -17.97
N CYS A 94 -7.71 7.35 -18.69
CA CYS A 94 -8.87 8.24 -18.76
C CYS A 94 -9.79 7.81 -19.90
N ASP A 95 -11.09 7.73 -19.60
CA ASP A 95 -12.11 7.23 -20.53
C ASP A 95 -13.36 8.11 -20.52
N GLN A 96 -14.17 7.97 -21.56
CA GLN A 96 -15.51 8.52 -21.60
C GLN A 96 -16.49 7.49 -21.01
N GLY A 97 -16.82 7.64 -19.72
CA GLY A 97 -17.65 6.69 -18.99
C GLY A 97 -19.04 7.22 -18.66
N THR A 98 -20.08 6.46 -18.98
CA THR A 98 -21.42 6.66 -18.37
C THR A 98 -21.44 6.02 -16.98
N ARG A 99 -20.71 6.63 -16.04
CA ARG A 99 -20.54 6.07 -14.70
C ARG A 99 -21.88 5.91 -13.99
N GLN A 100 -22.36 4.68 -13.88
CA GLN A 100 -23.50 4.36 -13.02
C GLN A 100 -23.03 4.50 -11.58
N LYS A 101 -23.66 5.43 -10.85
CA LYS A 101 -23.36 5.67 -9.44
C LYS A 101 -23.48 4.35 -8.67
N ILE A 102 -22.36 3.85 -8.14
CA ILE A 102 -22.36 2.64 -7.31
C ILE A 102 -23.18 2.99 -6.06
N GLN A 103 -24.40 2.47 -5.99
CA GLN A 103 -25.24 2.54 -4.79
C GLN A 103 -24.62 1.60 -3.77
N ILE A 104 -23.83 2.14 -2.85
CA ILE A 104 -23.31 1.36 -1.72
C ILE A 104 -24.40 1.43 -0.65
N SER A 105 -25.14 0.33 -0.50
CA SER A 105 -26.15 0.19 0.55
C SER A 105 -25.50 0.28 1.93
N GLU A 106 -26.17 0.99 2.84
CA GLU A 106 -25.75 1.23 4.23
C GLU A 106 -25.50 -0.04 5.05
#